data_AF-A0A947IAR2-F1
#
_entry.id   AF-A0A947IAR2-F1
#
_cell.length_a   1.000
_cell.length_b   1.000
_cell.length_c   1.000
_cell.angle_alpha   90.00
_cell.angle_beta   90.00
_cell.angle_gamma   90.00
#
_symmetry.space_group_name_H-M   'P 1'
#
loop_
_entity.id
_entity.type
_entity.pdbx_description
1 polymer ?
#
loop_
_entity_poly.entity_id
_entity_poly.type
_entity_poly.pdbx_seq_one_letter_code
_entity_poly.pdbx_strand_id
1 'polypeptide(L)'
;APAVFTTDTTVNREGWGGLRFLHSEGVSKLRSCIVEHGRAVGYGDYGLGGGLFLDQAEVELNASTVQYCVAGSGHGIYARAGSRLTANDCQFLENGTGIGSGGAVCLRTGSSLTASGTHFANNQAFYGGALLIDRSSALLVDCIFQKNTADISGGAIFGSDATLTARGTRFSSNRSVAGGAVDARASVQVNMERCRFVGNSAMLNGAHGSGGALLFQSGSQNINHCTFVNNSAASGGAIHGGVALRLSNSIIVGQHQGGGVHFPTPGAIVRYSCFANNTGGSFTGPQTPRNIGLLTNRNANGDSCDAYCNILLDPLFNDSTETGIELTPGSPCIDAGDPLSSPDPDGSLPDLGALWYAPLSVNEDHVELPAVAMLLPAYPNPFNPATTLAFDLARPGLVSLKVFDLLGREMAVLLNGSLQPGRHSLQWNAAEAPAGTYFAVLETAGVRTAQKLLLLK
;
A
#
# COMPACT_ATOMS: atom_id res chain seq x y z
N ALA A 1 -17.84 18.60 10.63
CA ALA A 1 -16.43 19.00 10.78
C ALA A 1 -15.69 17.88 11.50
N PRO A 2 -14.45 17.56 11.13
CA PRO A 2 -13.66 16.55 11.84
C PRO A 2 -13.43 16.97 13.30
N ALA A 3 -13.36 15.99 14.20
CA ALA A 3 -12.94 16.24 15.58
C ALA A 3 -11.44 16.52 15.60
N VAL A 4 -11.02 17.66 16.17
CA VAL A 4 -9.61 18.06 16.23
C VAL A 4 -9.10 17.92 17.66
N PHE A 5 -8.09 17.09 17.84
CA PHE A 5 -7.32 16.92 19.06
C PHE A 5 -6.00 17.65 18.85
N THR A 6 -5.91 18.86 19.36
CA THR A 6 -4.68 19.65 19.34
C THR A 6 -4.09 19.69 20.74
N THR A 7 -2.78 19.55 20.85
CA THR A 7 -2.09 19.48 22.13
C THR A 7 -1.04 20.58 22.16
N ASP A 8 -1.47 21.80 22.47
CA ASP A 8 -0.55 22.92 22.60
C ASP A 8 0.23 22.80 23.92
N THR A 9 1.38 22.13 23.89
CA THR A 9 2.37 22.23 24.96
C THR A 9 3.49 23.19 24.52
N THR A 10 3.15 24.44 24.25
CA THR A 10 4.11 25.56 24.08
C THR A 10 4.90 25.87 25.37
N VAL A 11 4.53 25.28 26.51
CA VAL A 11 5.24 25.49 27.78
C VAL A 11 6.28 24.39 27.99
N ASN A 12 7.56 24.77 27.95
CA ASN A 12 8.76 23.97 28.25
C ASN A 12 8.73 23.30 29.65
N ARG A 13 7.86 22.31 29.84
CA ARG A 13 7.88 21.41 31.00
C ARG A 13 7.87 19.99 30.47
N GLU A 14 8.64 19.12 31.13
CA GLU A 14 8.52 17.67 30.93
C GLU A 14 7.05 17.29 30.99
N GLY A 15 6.58 16.56 30.00
CA GLY A 15 5.15 16.40 29.81
C GLY A 15 4.82 15.72 28.50
N TRP A 16 3.57 15.28 28.44
CA TRP A 16 3.06 14.48 27.36
C TRP A 16 1.69 15.05 26.97
N GLY A 17 1.50 15.33 25.68
CA GLY A 17 0.35 16.09 25.16
C GLY A 17 -0.75 15.27 24.49
N GLY A 18 -0.47 14.07 23.96
CA GLY A 18 -1.33 13.32 23.04
C GLY A 18 -2.61 12.64 23.58
N LEU A 19 -3.00 11.52 22.96
CA LEU A 19 -4.03 10.57 23.45
C LEU A 19 -3.43 9.21 23.91
N ARG A 20 -3.69 8.81 25.17
CA ARG A 20 -3.14 7.56 25.77
C ARG A 20 -4.23 6.50 25.79
N PHE A 21 -3.86 5.33 25.30
CA PHE A 21 -4.67 4.13 25.34
C PHE A 21 -3.90 3.09 26.15
N LEU A 22 -4.40 2.78 27.34
CA LEU A 22 -3.72 1.95 28.32
C LEU A 22 -4.62 0.78 28.69
N HIS A 23 -4.14 -0.45 28.53
CA HIS A 23 -4.79 -1.67 29.01
C HIS A 23 -6.26 -1.79 28.55
N SER A 24 -6.52 -1.56 27.26
CA SER A 24 -7.89 -1.56 26.75
C SER A 24 -8.40 -2.99 26.54
N GLU A 25 -9.56 -3.32 27.11
CA GLU A 25 -10.24 -4.60 26.85
C GLU A 25 -10.94 -4.65 25.47
N GLY A 26 -11.09 -3.50 24.80
CA GLY A 26 -11.74 -3.39 23.50
C GLY A 26 -11.09 -2.37 22.58
N VAL A 27 -11.65 -2.23 21.36
CA VAL A 27 -11.11 -1.36 20.31
C VAL A 27 -11.54 0.09 20.51
N SER A 28 -10.57 0.99 20.66
CA SER A 28 -10.81 2.44 20.58
C SER A 28 -10.86 2.89 19.12
N LYS A 29 -11.94 3.58 18.71
CA LYS A 29 -12.14 3.95 17.31
C LYS A 29 -12.13 5.47 17.13
N LEU A 30 -11.22 5.96 16.28
CA LEU A 30 -11.18 7.35 15.85
C LEU A 30 -11.53 7.40 14.37
N ARG A 31 -12.53 8.20 14.02
CA ARG A 31 -13.07 8.28 12.66
C ARG A 31 -13.18 9.74 12.26
N SER A 32 -12.55 10.10 11.14
CA SER A 32 -12.52 11.48 10.67
C SER A 32 -12.02 12.45 11.75
N CYS A 33 -10.97 12.04 12.47
CA CYS A 33 -10.33 12.84 13.49
C CYS A 33 -9.01 13.42 12.97
N ILE A 34 -8.62 14.57 13.51
CA ILE A 34 -7.30 15.15 13.33
C ILE A 34 -6.63 15.14 14.69
N VAL A 35 -5.46 14.52 14.81
CA VAL A 35 -4.57 14.62 15.97
C VAL A 35 -3.35 15.40 15.54
N GLU A 36 -3.13 16.56 16.13
CA GLU A 36 -2.09 17.48 15.67
C GLU A 36 -1.31 18.14 16.81
N HIS A 37 -0.06 18.49 16.50
CA HIS A 37 0.85 19.16 17.43
C HIS A 37 1.09 18.37 18.73
N GLY A 38 0.87 17.06 18.68
CA GLY A 38 1.17 16.10 19.73
C GLY A 38 2.61 16.20 20.21
N ARG A 39 2.89 16.54 21.47
CA ARG A 39 4.27 16.64 21.98
C ARG A 39 4.53 15.79 23.21
N ALA A 40 5.59 14.97 23.17
CA ALA A 40 6.04 14.14 24.27
C ALA A 40 7.53 14.38 24.56
N VAL A 41 7.85 14.99 25.69
CA VAL A 41 9.22 15.34 26.09
C VAL A 41 9.48 14.89 27.53
N GLY A 42 10.58 14.19 27.75
CA GLY A 42 11.01 13.70 29.05
C GLY A 42 11.66 12.32 28.97
N TYR A 43 12.07 11.79 30.11
CA TYR A 43 12.65 10.45 30.22
C TYR A 43 11.59 9.37 30.32
N GLY A 44 11.93 8.16 29.87
CA GLY A 44 11.02 7.01 29.90
C GLY A 44 9.75 7.24 29.08
N ASP A 45 8.60 6.86 29.64
CA ASP A 45 7.31 6.89 28.94
C ASP A 45 6.81 8.31 28.60
N TYR A 46 7.36 9.33 29.27
CA TYR A 46 7.00 10.73 29.00
C TYR A 46 7.55 11.24 27.65
N GLY A 47 8.53 10.55 27.07
CA GLY A 47 9.12 10.89 25.77
C GLY A 47 8.55 10.10 24.59
N LEU A 48 7.45 9.35 24.75
CA LEU A 48 6.95 8.41 23.73
C LEU A 48 5.56 8.80 23.23
N GLY A 49 5.32 8.70 21.93
CA GLY A 49 3.97 8.83 21.36
C GLY A 49 3.44 10.26 21.43
N GLY A 50 3.93 11.14 20.54
CA GLY A 50 3.58 12.57 20.58
C GLY A 50 2.08 12.78 20.33
N GLY A 51 1.54 12.17 19.29
CA GLY A 51 0.11 12.16 19.00
C GLY A 51 -0.65 11.11 19.79
N LEU A 52 -0.30 9.83 19.63
CA LEU A 52 -0.92 8.71 20.36
C LEU A 52 0.12 7.83 21.04
N PHE A 53 -0.24 7.32 22.20
CA PHE A 53 0.54 6.32 22.93
C PHE A 53 -0.35 5.11 23.25
N LEU A 54 0.07 3.92 22.81
CA LEU A 54 -0.64 2.65 22.98
C LEU A 54 0.21 1.69 23.82
N ASP A 55 -0.37 1.21 24.92
CA ASP A 55 0.24 0.21 25.80
C ASP A 55 -0.79 -0.84 26.18
N GLN A 56 -0.56 -2.08 25.73
CA GLN A 56 -1.55 -3.17 25.79
C GLN A 56 -2.94 -2.71 25.30
N ALA A 57 -2.97 -2.03 24.15
CA ALA A 57 -4.18 -1.40 23.65
C ALA A 57 -4.46 -1.67 22.17
N GLU A 58 -5.71 -1.53 21.77
CA GLU A 58 -6.14 -1.64 20.37
C GLU A 58 -6.84 -0.37 19.90
N VAL A 59 -6.34 0.19 18.79
CA VAL A 59 -6.83 1.43 18.20
C VAL A 59 -7.09 1.25 16.71
N GLU A 60 -8.27 1.71 16.26
CA GLU A 60 -8.68 1.76 14.85
C GLU A 60 -8.83 3.23 14.43
N LEU A 61 -7.97 3.68 13.52
CA LEU A 61 -8.05 4.97 12.86
C LEU A 61 -8.68 4.77 11.47
N ASN A 62 -9.73 5.54 11.17
CA ASN A 62 -10.31 5.57 9.82
C ASN A 62 -10.44 7.01 9.33
N ALA A 63 -10.02 7.26 8.08
CA ALA A 63 -10.12 8.57 7.46
C ALA A 63 -9.59 9.71 8.37
N SER A 64 -8.54 9.43 9.14
CA SER A 64 -8.03 10.32 10.20
C SER A 64 -6.60 10.76 9.90
N THR A 65 -6.24 11.92 10.42
CA THR A 65 -4.92 12.53 10.21
C THR A 65 -4.16 12.63 11.53
N VAL A 66 -2.89 12.23 11.53
CA VAL A 66 -1.93 12.47 12.63
C VAL A 66 -0.78 13.30 12.08
N GLN A 67 -0.62 14.53 12.56
CA GLN A 67 0.31 15.47 11.96
C GLN A 67 1.05 16.37 12.93
N TYR A 68 2.24 16.83 12.53
CA TYR A 68 3.03 17.80 13.30
C TYR A 68 3.35 17.36 14.74
N CYS A 69 3.33 16.06 15.01
CA CYS A 69 3.63 15.53 16.33
C CYS A 69 5.14 15.33 16.52
N VAL A 70 5.61 15.44 17.76
CA VAL A 70 7.01 15.35 18.16
C VAL A 70 7.15 14.52 19.44
N ALA A 71 8.03 13.52 19.44
CA ALA A 71 8.38 12.71 20.60
C ALA A 71 9.83 12.24 20.53
N GLY A 72 10.38 11.69 21.62
CA GLY A 72 11.65 10.97 21.58
C GLY A 72 11.58 9.66 20.77
N SER A 73 10.39 9.05 20.64
CA SER A 73 10.11 7.95 19.69
C SER A 73 8.61 7.85 19.44
N GLY A 74 8.24 7.44 18.22
CA GLY A 74 6.86 7.41 17.76
C GLY A 74 6.26 8.80 17.78
N HIS A 75 6.79 9.70 16.95
CA HIS A 75 6.39 11.11 17.03
C HIS A 75 4.89 11.25 16.80
N GLY A 76 4.37 10.65 15.72
CA GLY A 76 2.93 10.46 15.56
C GLY A 76 2.36 9.48 16.60
N ILE A 77 2.73 8.20 16.49
CA ILE A 77 2.21 7.13 17.33
C ILE A 77 3.33 6.24 17.87
N TYR A 78 3.25 5.91 19.15
CA TYR A 78 4.07 4.86 19.75
C TYR A 78 3.19 3.71 20.25
N ALA A 79 3.52 2.48 19.89
CA ALA A 79 2.79 1.29 20.30
C ALA A 79 3.75 0.23 20.89
N ARG A 80 3.38 -0.30 22.06
CA ARG A 80 4.16 -1.35 22.74
C ARG A 80 3.30 -2.44 23.37
N ALA A 81 3.97 -3.49 23.83
CA ALA A 81 3.40 -4.55 24.66
C ALA A 81 2.19 -5.25 24.00
N GLY A 82 2.35 -5.67 22.75
CA GLY A 82 1.29 -6.36 22.00
C GLY A 82 0.15 -5.46 21.54
N SER A 83 0.34 -4.14 21.53
CA SER A 83 -0.68 -3.20 21.05
C SER A 83 -0.95 -3.37 19.56
N ARG A 84 -2.20 -3.16 19.15
CA ARG A 84 -2.65 -3.27 17.76
C ARG A 84 -3.14 -1.94 17.23
N LEU A 85 -2.56 -1.51 16.12
CA LEU A 85 -2.97 -0.31 15.40
C LEU A 85 -3.53 -0.71 14.03
N THR A 86 -4.75 -0.29 13.74
CA THR A 86 -5.34 -0.36 12.40
C THR A 86 -5.49 1.06 11.85
N ALA A 87 -5.02 1.31 10.64
CA ALA A 87 -5.13 2.61 9.97
C ALA A 87 -5.70 2.42 8.55
N ASN A 88 -6.93 2.86 8.34
CA ASN A 88 -7.60 2.79 7.03
C ASN A 88 -7.80 4.20 6.48
N ASP A 89 -7.33 4.45 5.26
CA ASP A 89 -7.48 5.73 4.57
C ASP A 89 -6.98 6.93 5.41
N CYS A 90 -5.93 6.70 6.20
CA CYS A 90 -5.39 7.69 7.13
C CYS A 90 -4.22 8.48 6.52
N GLN A 91 -3.87 9.57 7.18
CA GLN A 91 -2.72 10.39 6.82
C GLN A 91 -1.81 10.59 8.02
N PHE A 92 -0.52 10.36 7.83
CA PHE A 92 0.55 10.64 8.79
C PHE A 92 1.52 11.63 8.17
N LEU A 93 1.39 12.90 8.54
CA LEU A 93 2.03 14.01 7.83
C LEU A 93 2.98 14.77 8.73
N GLU A 94 4.20 15.02 8.25
CA GLU A 94 5.11 16.00 8.88
C GLU A 94 5.37 15.73 10.37
N ASN A 95 5.39 14.45 10.77
CA ASN A 95 5.70 14.08 12.14
C ASN A 95 7.22 13.93 12.32
N GLY A 96 7.68 14.47 13.44
CA GLY A 96 9.03 14.32 13.97
C GLY A 96 10.06 15.36 13.54
N THR A 97 11.22 15.33 14.21
CA THR A 97 12.25 16.38 14.11
C THR A 97 13.68 15.84 14.03
N GLY A 98 13.92 14.75 13.30
CA GLY A 98 15.26 14.16 13.06
C GLY A 98 15.86 13.37 14.23
N ILE A 99 15.58 13.77 15.47
CA ILE A 99 15.93 12.98 16.67
C ILE A 99 14.84 11.95 16.97
N GLY A 100 15.20 10.73 17.41
CA GLY A 100 14.23 9.70 17.80
C GLY A 100 13.89 8.66 16.73
N SER A 101 12.96 7.75 16.99
CA SER A 101 12.64 6.62 16.08
C SER A 101 11.18 6.59 15.65
N GLY A 102 10.90 6.31 14.37
CA GLY A 102 9.54 6.25 13.83
C GLY A 102 8.91 7.64 13.78
N GLY A 103 9.04 8.34 12.65
CA GLY A 103 8.48 9.69 12.49
C GLY A 103 6.96 9.65 12.62
N ALA A 104 6.29 8.82 11.84
CA ALA A 104 4.85 8.59 11.97
C ALA A 104 4.52 7.57 13.06
N VAL A 105 5.10 6.36 13.00
CA VAL A 105 4.71 5.24 13.87
C VAL A 105 5.95 4.48 14.35
N CYS A 106 5.97 4.12 15.63
CA CYS A 106 7.00 3.28 16.23
C CYS A 106 6.33 2.07 16.91
N LEU A 107 6.65 0.86 16.44
CA LEU A 107 6.14 -0.40 16.96
C LEU A 107 7.23 -1.14 17.73
N ARG A 108 6.93 -1.52 18.98
CA ARG A 108 7.83 -2.28 19.86
C ARG A 108 7.12 -3.46 20.51
N THR A 109 7.90 -4.43 20.98
CA THR A 109 7.46 -5.47 21.92
C THR A 109 6.18 -6.19 21.51
N GLY A 110 6.20 -6.82 20.34
CA GLY A 110 5.11 -7.67 19.84
C GLY A 110 3.90 -6.90 19.31
N SER A 111 4.03 -5.59 19.10
CA SER A 111 2.93 -4.76 18.58
C SER A 111 2.76 -4.94 17.07
N SER A 112 1.63 -4.49 16.54
CA SER A 112 1.35 -4.59 15.11
C SER A 112 0.69 -3.35 14.50
N LEU A 113 0.97 -3.12 13.22
CA LEU A 113 0.28 -2.17 12.36
C LEU A 113 -0.38 -2.92 11.19
N THR A 114 -1.67 -2.68 10.97
CA THR A 114 -2.33 -2.96 9.69
C THR A 114 -2.75 -1.64 9.06
N ALA A 115 -2.19 -1.32 7.91
CA ALA A 115 -2.49 -0.08 7.19
C ALA A 115 -3.03 -0.38 5.78
N SER A 116 -4.14 0.27 5.42
CA SER A 116 -4.73 0.20 4.08
C SER A 116 -5.04 1.60 3.55
N GLY A 117 -4.71 1.88 2.29
CA GLY A 117 -5.00 3.18 1.65
C GLY A 117 -4.37 4.38 2.37
N THR A 118 -3.36 4.14 3.22
CA THR A 118 -2.85 5.12 4.18
C THR A 118 -1.60 5.80 3.66
N HIS A 119 -1.51 7.11 3.86
CA HIS A 119 -0.41 7.94 3.38
C HIS A 119 0.51 8.39 4.51
N PHE A 120 1.78 8.03 4.42
CA PHE A 120 2.87 8.49 5.29
C PHE A 120 3.76 9.47 4.50
N ALA A 121 3.62 10.77 4.76
CA ALA A 121 4.29 11.81 3.98
C ALA A 121 5.14 12.76 4.83
N ASN A 122 6.34 13.07 4.34
CA ASN A 122 7.23 14.08 4.93
C ASN A 122 7.54 13.86 6.42
N ASN A 123 7.52 12.61 6.90
CA ASN A 123 7.87 12.32 8.28
C ASN A 123 9.39 12.21 8.42
N GLN A 124 9.90 12.58 9.59
CA GLN A 124 11.33 12.58 9.86
C GLN A 124 11.66 11.90 11.20
N ALA A 125 12.71 11.07 11.20
CA ALA A 125 13.26 10.46 12.40
C ALA A 125 14.74 10.11 12.21
N PHE A 126 15.36 9.53 13.23
CA PHE A 126 16.72 9.00 13.15
C PHE A 126 16.74 7.61 12.51
N TYR A 127 15.76 6.77 12.86
CA TYR A 127 15.49 5.45 12.27
C TYR A 127 14.04 5.36 11.85
N GLY A 128 13.79 4.91 10.61
CA GLY A 128 12.44 4.73 10.09
C GLY A 128 11.73 6.07 9.96
N GLY A 129 12.01 6.82 8.89
CA GLY A 129 11.53 8.20 8.74
C GLY A 129 10.02 8.31 8.88
N ALA A 130 9.27 7.30 8.44
CA ALA A 130 7.86 7.13 8.78
C ALA A 130 7.66 6.04 9.85
N LEU A 131 8.09 4.82 9.58
CA LEU A 131 7.74 3.65 10.39
C LEU A 131 8.99 2.98 10.93
N LEU A 132 9.00 2.72 12.23
CA LEU A 132 9.92 1.77 12.85
C LEU A 132 9.17 0.53 13.32
N ILE A 133 9.74 -0.64 13.01
CA ILE A 133 9.24 -1.95 13.44
C ILE A 133 10.36 -2.69 14.17
N ASP A 134 10.19 -2.96 15.46
CA ASP A 134 11.14 -3.74 16.24
C ASP A 134 10.45 -4.83 17.06
N ARG A 135 10.85 -6.10 16.82
CA ARG A 135 10.22 -7.29 17.41
C ARG A 135 8.70 -7.24 17.29
N SER A 136 8.23 -6.81 16.11
CA SER A 136 6.86 -6.39 15.82
C SER A 136 6.52 -6.66 14.36
N SER A 137 5.28 -6.41 13.93
CA SER A 137 4.85 -6.65 12.56
C SER A 137 4.12 -5.48 11.91
N ALA A 138 4.24 -5.35 10.59
CA ALA A 138 3.44 -4.43 9.80
C ALA A 138 2.90 -5.10 8.53
N LEU A 139 1.62 -4.90 8.26
CA LEU A 139 0.93 -5.24 7.02
C LEU A 139 0.48 -3.94 6.34
N LEU A 140 0.95 -3.73 5.11
CA LEU A 140 0.71 -2.52 4.33
C LEU A 140 0.02 -2.91 3.01
N VAL A 141 -1.15 -2.33 2.75
CA VAL A 141 -1.93 -2.62 1.53
C VAL A 141 -2.30 -1.30 0.87
N ASP A 142 -1.82 -1.08 -0.36
CA ASP A 142 -2.11 0.12 -1.14
C ASP A 142 -1.76 1.43 -0.39
N CYS A 143 -0.71 1.36 0.44
CA CYS A 143 -0.21 2.51 1.19
C CYS A 143 0.77 3.34 0.34
N ILE A 144 1.01 4.57 0.79
CA ILE A 144 1.98 5.48 0.18
C ILE A 144 2.96 5.94 1.25
N PHE A 145 4.26 5.80 0.97
CA PHE A 145 5.36 6.36 1.75
C PHE A 145 6.10 7.35 0.87
N GLN A 146 5.89 8.64 1.10
CA GLN A 146 6.41 9.70 0.24
C GLN A 146 7.28 10.69 1.01
N LYS A 147 8.48 10.98 0.50
CA LYS A 147 9.36 12.04 1.02
C LYS A 147 9.69 11.91 2.51
N ASN A 148 9.66 10.69 3.05
CA ASN A 148 10.08 10.48 4.43
C ASN A 148 11.60 10.44 4.51
N THR A 149 12.14 10.97 5.60
CA THR A 149 13.59 11.09 5.79
C THR A 149 14.02 10.45 7.10
N ALA A 150 15.04 9.60 7.03
CA ALA A 150 15.72 9.10 8.21
C ALA A 150 17.17 9.56 8.24
N ASP A 151 17.67 10.05 9.37
CA ASP A 151 19.05 10.53 9.44
C ASP A 151 20.07 9.39 9.26
N ILE A 152 19.74 8.18 9.70
CA ILE A 152 20.64 7.02 9.64
C ILE A 152 20.13 5.92 8.73
N SER A 153 18.91 5.40 8.97
CA SER A 153 18.48 4.19 8.25
C SER A 153 16.98 4.08 8.05
N GLY A 154 16.60 3.53 6.90
CA GLY A 154 15.22 3.30 6.51
C GLY A 154 14.47 4.61 6.29
N GLY A 155 14.69 5.25 5.14
CA GLY A 155 14.11 6.59 4.88
C GLY A 155 12.60 6.63 5.05
N ALA A 156 11.91 5.55 4.67
CA ALA A 156 10.52 5.31 5.06
C ALA A 156 10.42 4.35 6.25
N ILE A 157 10.99 3.15 6.13
CA ILE A 157 10.78 2.06 7.09
C ILE A 157 12.11 1.51 7.58
N PHE A 158 12.24 1.36 8.89
CA PHE A 158 13.31 0.59 9.51
C PHE A 158 12.74 -0.63 10.25
N GLY A 159 13.29 -1.81 9.98
CA GLY A 159 12.90 -3.07 10.61
C GLY A 159 14.05 -3.76 11.36
N SER A 160 13.80 -4.22 12.59
CA SER A 160 14.70 -5.07 13.38
C SER A 160 13.94 -6.23 14.00
N ASP A 161 14.35 -7.48 13.78
CA ASP A 161 13.64 -8.68 14.26
C ASP A 161 12.13 -8.62 13.95
N ALA A 162 11.79 -8.14 12.76
CA ALA A 162 10.46 -7.72 12.38
C ALA A 162 9.85 -8.58 11.27
N THR A 163 8.53 -8.46 11.10
CA THR A 163 7.83 -8.94 9.89
C THR A 163 7.23 -7.75 9.15
N LEU A 164 7.60 -7.57 7.89
CA LEU A 164 7.06 -6.52 7.02
C LEU A 164 6.44 -7.17 5.79
N THR A 165 5.13 -7.01 5.63
CA THR A 165 4.41 -7.41 4.43
C THR A 165 3.82 -6.18 3.75
N ALA A 166 4.10 -5.99 2.46
CA ALA A 166 3.58 -4.89 1.67
C ALA A 166 2.99 -5.40 0.35
N ARG A 167 1.79 -4.92 -0.01
CA ARG A 167 1.10 -5.23 -1.26
C ARG A 167 0.61 -3.93 -1.90
N GLY A 168 0.85 -3.73 -3.19
CA GLY A 168 0.40 -2.52 -3.92
C GLY A 168 1.01 -1.20 -3.43
N THR A 169 1.94 -1.26 -2.47
CA THR A 169 2.41 -0.09 -1.71
C THR A 169 3.47 0.67 -2.51
N ARG A 170 3.40 2.00 -2.47
CA ARG A 170 4.34 2.91 -3.13
C ARG A 170 5.32 3.53 -2.14
N PHE A 171 6.61 3.48 -2.48
CA PHE A 171 7.69 4.18 -1.80
C PHE A 171 8.33 5.16 -2.79
N SER A 172 8.15 6.46 -2.57
CA SER A 172 8.70 7.48 -3.47
C SER A 172 9.45 8.58 -2.77
N SER A 173 10.64 8.90 -3.28
CA SER A 173 11.48 10.00 -2.81
C SER A 173 11.83 9.94 -1.33
N ASN A 174 11.89 8.74 -0.74
CA ASN A 174 12.34 8.57 0.63
C ASN A 174 13.88 8.59 0.68
N ARG A 175 14.43 9.10 1.77
CA ARG A 175 15.86 9.36 1.88
C ARG A 175 16.43 8.96 3.24
N SER A 176 17.58 8.32 3.23
CA SER A 176 18.37 8.05 4.45
C SER A 176 19.85 7.90 4.14
N VAL A 177 20.70 7.60 5.12
CA VAL A 177 22.09 7.18 4.85
C VAL A 177 22.17 5.72 4.40
N ALA A 178 21.33 4.82 4.93
CA ALA A 178 21.28 3.41 4.56
C ALA A 178 19.83 2.90 4.38
N GLY A 179 19.54 2.22 3.27
CA GLY A 179 18.18 1.82 2.91
C GLY A 179 17.30 3.04 2.62
N GLY A 180 17.36 3.56 1.41
CA GLY A 180 16.73 4.83 1.05
C GLY A 180 15.21 4.82 1.26
N ALA A 181 14.53 3.71 0.99
CA ALA A 181 13.15 3.50 1.43
C ALA A 181 13.09 2.58 2.65
N VAL A 182 13.58 1.34 2.53
CA VAL A 182 13.47 0.32 3.58
C VAL A 182 14.85 -0.21 3.94
N ASP A 183 15.14 -0.26 5.23
CA ASP A 183 16.28 -0.97 5.80
C ASP A 183 15.78 -2.05 6.75
N ALA A 184 16.15 -3.31 6.49
CA ALA A 184 15.76 -4.46 7.29
C ALA A 184 16.98 -5.21 7.82
N ARG A 185 17.09 -5.25 9.16
CA ARG A 185 18.23 -5.78 9.90
C ARG A 185 17.82 -6.82 10.94
N ALA A 186 18.76 -7.67 11.35
CA ALA A 186 18.51 -8.69 12.38
C ALA A 186 17.28 -9.57 12.07
N SER A 187 17.41 -10.50 11.13
CA SER A 187 16.44 -11.58 10.88
C SER A 187 15.03 -11.14 10.47
N VAL A 188 14.89 -10.02 9.75
CA VAL A 188 13.58 -9.55 9.27
C VAL A 188 13.02 -10.48 8.19
N GLN A 189 11.72 -10.77 8.30
CA GLN A 189 10.95 -11.35 7.20
C GLN A 189 10.30 -10.23 6.39
N VAL A 190 10.68 -10.12 5.13
CA VAL A 190 10.15 -9.11 4.20
C VAL A 190 9.44 -9.80 3.04
N ASN A 191 8.17 -9.48 2.85
CA ASN A 191 7.37 -9.94 1.72
C ASN A 191 6.77 -8.73 1.01
N MET A 192 7.15 -8.50 -0.24
CA MET A 192 6.68 -7.36 -1.04
C MET A 192 6.14 -7.86 -2.37
N GLU A 193 4.88 -7.54 -2.64
CA GLU A 193 4.17 -7.91 -3.87
C GLU A 193 3.61 -6.65 -4.53
N ARG A 194 3.79 -6.47 -5.84
CA ARG A 194 3.18 -5.34 -6.57
C ARG A 194 3.52 -3.97 -5.98
N CYS A 195 4.72 -3.85 -5.40
CA CYS A 195 5.19 -2.61 -4.79
C CYS A 195 6.02 -1.78 -5.77
N ARG A 196 6.00 -0.45 -5.56
CA ARG A 196 6.67 0.52 -6.44
C ARG A 196 7.69 1.34 -5.66
N PHE A 197 8.93 1.37 -6.13
CA PHE A 197 10.05 2.10 -5.52
C PHE A 197 10.62 3.11 -6.51
N VAL A 198 10.27 4.39 -6.33
CA VAL A 198 10.59 5.45 -7.29
C VAL A 198 11.42 6.55 -6.65
N GLY A 199 12.63 6.77 -7.14
CA GLY A 199 13.45 7.92 -6.75
C GLY A 199 13.89 7.91 -5.28
N ASN A 200 13.97 6.76 -4.62
CA ASN A 200 14.46 6.66 -3.25
C ASN A 200 16.00 6.71 -3.23
N SER A 201 16.59 7.26 -2.18
CA SER A 201 18.04 7.48 -2.14
C SER A 201 18.70 7.20 -0.80
N ALA A 202 19.80 6.46 -0.83
CA ALA A 202 20.74 6.33 0.28
C ALA A 202 21.93 7.31 0.09
N MET A 203 22.11 8.25 1.02
CA MET A 203 23.09 9.34 0.96
C MET A 203 24.53 8.86 1.15
N LEU A 204 25.46 9.53 0.47
CA LEU A 204 26.88 9.19 0.38
C LEU A 204 27.73 9.98 1.39
N ASN A 205 27.48 9.83 2.69
CA ASN A 205 28.29 10.49 3.71
C ASN A 205 29.21 9.46 4.41
N GLY A 206 30.32 9.10 3.76
CA GLY A 206 31.49 8.50 4.40
C GLY A 206 31.43 7.02 4.82
N ALA A 207 30.23 6.41 4.90
CA ALA A 207 30.07 4.96 5.05
C ALA A 207 29.00 4.48 4.06
N HIS A 208 29.46 3.97 2.91
CA HIS A 208 28.74 3.30 1.82
C HIS A 208 27.20 3.27 1.92
N GLY A 209 26.55 4.34 1.44
CA GLY A 209 25.10 4.35 1.24
C GLY A 209 24.69 3.13 0.40
N SER A 210 23.93 2.23 1.01
CA SER A 210 23.62 0.90 0.47
C SER A 210 22.12 0.73 0.36
N GLY A 211 21.66 0.20 -0.77
CA GLY A 211 20.24 -0.05 -1.02
C GLY A 211 19.45 1.24 -1.23
N GLY A 212 19.45 1.78 -2.45
CA GLY A 212 18.77 3.05 -2.71
C GLY A 212 17.26 2.96 -2.51
N ALA A 213 16.65 1.80 -2.78
CA ALA A 213 15.32 1.47 -2.30
C ALA A 213 15.38 0.54 -1.08
N LEU A 214 15.98 -0.64 -1.23
CA LEU A 214 15.94 -1.71 -0.25
C LEU A 214 17.34 -2.12 0.21
N LEU A 215 17.54 -2.18 1.52
CA LEU A 215 18.74 -2.73 2.14
C LEU A 215 18.37 -3.92 3.03
N PHE A 216 19.05 -5.04 2.80
CA PHE A 216 18.85 -6.27 3.54
C PHE A 216 20.17 -6.79 4.12
N GLN A 217 20.17 -7.09 5.42
CA GLN A 217 21.34 -7.72 6.08
C GLN A 217 21.12 -9.21 6.33
N SER A 218 19.94 -9.59 6.85
CA SER A 218 19.61 -10.98 7.21
C SER A 218 18.10 -11.22 7.24
N GLY A 219 17.70 -12.49 7.40
CA GLY A 219 16.30 -12.94 7.36
C GLY A 219 15.87 -13.43 5.97
N SER A 220 14.55 -13.54 5.72
CA SER A 220 13.99 -13.93 4.41
C SER A 220 13.48 -12.69 3.67
N GLN A 221 13.82 -12.54 2.39
CA GLN A 221 13.36 -11.42 1.57
C GLN A 221 12.72 -11.93 0.29
N ASN A 222 11.41 -11.82 0.18
CA ASN A 222 10.63 -12.24 -0.99
C ASN A 222 10.07 -10.99 -1.67
N ILE A 223 10.62 -10.66 -2.84
CA ILE A 223 10.26 -9.50 -3.64
C ILE A 223 9.72 -10.01 -4.97
N ASN A 224 8.44 -9.78 -5.24
CA ASN A 224 7.75 -10.34 -6.38
C ASN A 224 6.83 -9.31 -7.04
N HIS A 225 6.77 -9.30 -8.38
CA HIS A 225 5.99 -8.30 -9.12
C HIS A 225 6.28 -6.86 -8.68
N CYS A 226 7.53 -6.48 -8.41
CA CYS A 226 7.85 -5.12 -7.95
C CYS A 226 8.49 -4.29 -9.07
N THR A 227 8.29 -2.97 -9.04
CA THR A 227 8.92 -2.04 -10.00
C THR A 227 9.81 -1.04 -9.27
N PHE A 228 11.08 -0.95 -9.68
CA PHE A 228 12.09 -0.06 -9.15
C PHE A 228 12.55 0.90 -10.25
N VAL A 229 12.46 2.21 -9.99
CA VAL A 229 12.79 3.26 -10.96
C VAL A 229 13.63 4.35 -10.31
N ASN A 230 14.79 4.64 -10.90
CA ASN A 230 15.63 5.79 -10.55
C ASN A 230 16.02 5.89 -9.06
N ASN A 231 16.20 4.76 -8.36
CA ASN A 231 16.71 4.78 -7.00
C ASN A 231 18.25 4.86 -7.03
N SER A 232 18.84 5.42 -5.97
CA SER A 232 20.25 5.81 -5.95
C SER A 232 20.95 5.43 -4.64
N ALA A 233 22.08 4.74 -4.77
CA ALA A 233 22.98 4.38 -3.67
C ALA A 233 24.37 4.05 -4.22
N ALA A 234 25.43 4.07 -3.40
CA ALA A 234 26.77 3.64 -3.83
C ALA A 234 26.84 2.13 -4.11
N SER A 235 26.00 1.33 -3.47
CA SER A 235 25.95 -0.13 -3.68
C SER A 235 24.51 -0.62 -3.62
N GLY A 236 24.05 -1.21 -4.72
CA GLY A 236 22.65 -1.63 -4.87
C GLY A 236 21.75 -0.42 -5.04
N GLY A 237 21.79 0.21 -6.22
CA GLY A 237 20.97 1.39 -6.52
C GLY A 237 19.49 1.14 -6.27
N ALA A 238 18.96 -0.01 -6.69
CA ALA A 238 17.66 -0.48 -6.20
C ALA A 238 17.82 -1.28 -4.89
N ILE A 239 18.53 -2.41 -4.95
CA ILE A 239 18.54 -3.39 -3.87
C ILE A 239 19.98 -3.72 -3.48
N HIS A 240 20.27 -3.61 -2.20
CA HIS A 240 21.42 -4.26 -1.59
C HIS A 240 20.95 -5.54 -0.90
N GLY A 241 21.27 -6.69 -1.50
CA GLY A 241 20.73 -7.98 -1.12
C GLY A 241 21.24 -8.51 0.22
N GLY A 242 20.46 -9.42 0.82
CA GLY A 242 20.84 -10.20 1.98
C GLY A 242 21.04 -11.68 1.64
N VAL A 243 21.29 -12.49 2.66
CA VAL A 243 21.61 -13.93 2.53
C VAL A 243 20.53 -14.79 1.87
N ALA A 244 19.28 -14.33 1.81
CA ALA A 244 18.15 -15.10 1.29
C ALA A 244 17.22 -14.27 0.39
N LEU A 245 17.77 -13.34 -0.39
CA LEU A 245 17.02 -12.55 -1.35
C LEU A 245 16.42 -13.44 -2.44
N ARG A 246 15.10 -13.40 -2.59
CA ARG A 246 14.35 -13.95 -3.72
C ARG A 246 13.67 -12.81 -4.45
N LEU A 247 14.14 -12.50 -5.65
CA LEU A 247 13.59 -11.48 -6.54
C LEU A 247 13.03 -12.14 -7.79
N SER A 248 11.77 -11.87 -8.11
CA SER A 248 11.11 -12.43 -9.29
C SER A 248 10.02 -11.54 -9.86
N ASN A 249 9.69 -11.76 -11.13
CA ASN A 249 8.65 -11.06 -11.88
C ASN A 249 8.75 -9.53 -11.77
N SER A 250 9.95 -8.97 -11.61
CA SER A 250 10.13 -7.57 -11.21
C SER A 250 10.86 -6.76 -12.29
N ILE A 251 10.66 -5.44 -12.30
CA ILE A 251 11.36 -4.51 -13.20
C ILE A 251 12.29 -3.62 -12.39
N ILE A 252 13.55 -3.52 -12.80
CA ILE A 252 14.59 -2.69 -12.18
C ILE A 252 15.25 -1.83 -13.26
N VAL A 253 14.88 -0.55 -13.34
CA VAL A 253 15.31 0.34 -14.42
C VAL A 253 15.85 1.67 -13.93
N GLY A 254 16.88 2.19 -14.60
CA GLY A 254 17.36 3.56 -14.37
C GLY A 254 18.08 3.76 -13.03
N GLN A 255 18.56 2.69 -12.38
CA GLN A 255 19.19 2.83 -11.07
C GLN A 255 20.52 3.59 -11.15
N HIS A 256 20.83 4.36 -10.12
CA HIS A 256 21.98 5.26 -10.09
C HIS A 256 23.14 4.77 -9.22
N GLN A 257 24.36 4.85 -9.77
CA GLN A 257 25.68 4.53 -9.18
C GLN A 257 25.90 3.06 -8.82
N GLY A 258 25.16 2.53 -7.85
CA GLY A 258 25.35 1.20 -7.27
C GLY A 258 24.74 0.06 -8.07
N GLY A 259 24.29 0.33 -9.30
CA GLY A 259 23.68 -0.65 -10.18
C GLY A 259 22.24 -1.05 -9.79
N GLY A 260 21.75 -2.13 -10.39
CA GLY A 260 20.43 -2.71 -10.08
C GLY A 260 20.43 -3.40 -8.71
N VAL A 261 21.01 -4.60 -8.65
CA VAL A 261 21.09 -5.43 -7.44
C VAL A 261 22.55 -5.67 -7.07
N HIS A 262 22.88 -5.47 -5.79
CA HIS A 262 24.17 -5.80 -5.21
C HIS A 262 24.10 -7.10 -4.40
N PHE A 263 25.06 -8.00 -4.63
CA PHE A 263 25.16 -9.33 -4.02
C PHE A 263 26.36 -9.41 -3.05
N PRO A 264 26.18 -8.99 -1.78
CA PRO A 264 27.26 -9.03 -0.80
C PRO A 264 27.52 -10.45 -0.26
N THR A 265 26.50 -11.32 -0.31
CA THR A 265 26.50 -12.68 0.25
C THR A 265 25.91 -13.67 -0.75
N PRO A 266 26.31 -14.97 -0.70
CA PRO A 266 25.76 -15.98 -1.60
C PRO A 266 24.31 -16.34 -1.20
N GLY A 267 23.58 -16.97 -2.12
CA GLY A 267 22.24 -17.52 -1.87
C GLY A 267 21.08 -16.71 -2.43
N ALA A 268 21.34 -15.53 -2.98
CA ALA A 268 20.33 -14.75 -3.69
C ALA A 268 19.85 -15.47 -4.96
N ILE A 269 18.54 -15.46 -5.19
CA ILE A 269 17.88 -15.99 -6.38
C ILE A 269 17.17 -14.82 -7.07
N VAL A 270 17.62 -14.48 -8.27
CA VAL A 270 17.06 -13.42 -9.10
C VAL A 270 16.70 -14.03 -10.46
N ARG A 271 15.41 -14.07 -10.78
CA ARG A 271 14.88 -14.78 -11.95
C ARG A 271 13.66 -14.08 -12.52
N TYR A 272 13.32 -14.35 -13.78
CA TYR A 272 12.12 -13.81 -14.44
C TYR A 272 11.95 -12.32 -14.17
N SER A 273 12.97 -11.50 -14.38
CA SER A 273 12.95 -10.07 -14.05
C SER A 273 13.60 -9.25 -15.14
N CYS A 274 13.20 -8.00 -15.27
CA CYS A 274 13.71 -7.06 -16.28
C CYS A 274 14.72 -6.09 -15.66
N PHE A 275 15.87 -5.91 -16.32
CA PHE A 275 16.89 -4.96 -15.91
C PHE A 275 17.31 -4.07 -17.07
N ALA A 276 17.10 -2.76 -16.97
CA ALA A 276 17.43 -1.82 -18.04
C ALA A 276 18.08 -0.54 -17.52
N ASN A 277 18.98 0.06 -18.32
CA ASN A 277 19.49 1.42 -18.09
C ASN A 277 20.05 1.69 -16.68
N ASN A 278 20.61 0.68 -16.01
CA ASN A 278 21.15 0.78 -14.66
C ASN A 278 22.62 1.23 -14.71
N THR A 279 22.89 2.45 -14.23
CA THR A 279 24.27 2.95 -14.12
C THR A 279 25.02 2.20 -13.01
N GLY A 280 26.22 1.70 -13.32
CA GLY A 280 26.94 0.76 -12.45
C GLY A 280 26.63 -0.72 -12.73
N GLY A 281 25.75 -1.02 -13.70
CA GLY A 281 25.41 -2.37 -14.15
C GLY A 281 24.19 -2.97 -13.44
N SER A 282 23.54 -3.95 -14.06
CA SER A 282 22.34 -4.58 -13.48
C SER A 282 22.64 -5.43 -12.24
N PHE A 283 23.83 -6.02 -12.20
CA PHE A 283 24.25 -6.98 -11.18
C PHE A 283 25.67 -6.63 -10.71
N THR A 284 25.86 -6.47 -9.39
CA THR A 284 27.16 -6.11 -8.82
C THR A 284 27.46 -6.90 -7.55
N GLY A 285 28.72 -6.91 -7.12
CA GLY A 285 29.14 -7.50 -5.85
C GLY A 285 29.83 -8.86 -5.97
N PRO A 286 30.55 -9.27 -4.92
CA PRO A 286 31.46 -10.41 -4.96
C PRO A 286 30.76 -11.76 -5.09
N GLN A 287 29.47 -11.84 -4.75
CA GLN A 287 28.69 -13.08 -4.75
C GLN A 287 27.64 -13.10 -5.86
N THR A 288 27.89 -12.36 -6.95
CA THR A 288 27.02 -12.32 -8.13
C THR A 288 26.82 -13.75 -8.68
N PRO A 289 25.56 -14.21 -8.87
CA PRO A 289 25.29 -15.55 -9.39
C PRO A 289 25.95 -15.80 -10.75
N ARG A 290 26.47 -17.02 -10.97
CA ARG A 290 27.08 -17.38 -12.26
C ARG A 290 26.06 -17.27 -13.39
N ASN A 291 26.52 -16.79 -14.55
CA ASN A 291 25.74 -16.63 -15.78
C ASN A 291 24.55 -15.65 -15.70
N ILE A 292 24.35 -14.94 -14.58
CA ILE A 292 23.31 -13.91 -14.51
C ILE A 292 23.68 -12.76 -15.46
N GLY A 293 22.72 -12.31 -16.26
CA GLY A 293 22.93 -11.31 -17.31
C GLY A 293 23.62 -11.81 -18.59
N LEU A 294 24.05 -13.08 -18.68
CA LEU A 294 24.56 -13.66 -19.91
C LEU A 294 23.41 -14.25 -20.74
N LEU A 295 23.04 -13.57 -21.82
CA LEU A 295 21.86 -13.90 -22.65
C LEU A 295 22.07 -15.16 -23.50
N THR A 296 21.73 -16.32 -22.95
CA THR A 296 21.92 -17.64 -23.59
C THR A 296 20.62 -18.40 -23.83
N ASN A 297 19.47 -17.84 -23.43
CA ASN A 297 18.18 -18.52 -23.48
C ASN A 297 17.07 -17.58 -24.01
N ARG A 298 15.84 -18.10 -24.06
CA ARG A 298 14.61 -17.34 -24.31
C ARG A 298 13.64 -17.51 -23.14
N ASN A 299 12.96 -16.43 -22.76
CA ASN A 299 11.93 -16.44 -21.72
C ASN A 299 10.55 -16.83 -22.32
N ALA A 300 9.49 -16.66 -21.52
CA ALA A 300 8.13 -17.09 -21.84
C ALA A 300 7.53 -16.43 -23.10
N ASN A 301 7.81 -15.15 -23.33
CA ASN A 301 7.35 -14.41 -24.52
C ASN A 301 8.35 -14.47 -25.71
N GLY A 302 9.46 -15.20 -25.57
CA GLY A 302 10.42 -15.47 -26.65
C GLY A 302 11.62 -14.50 -26.71
N ASP A 303 11.66 -13.51 -25.83
CA ASP A 303 12.78 -12.57 -25.71
C ASP A 303 14.05 -13.23 -25.19
N SER A 304 15.19 -12.73 -25.65
CA SER A 304 16.51 -13.19 -25.20
C SER A 304 16.70 -12.91 -23.71
N CYS A 305 17.03 -13.94 -22.95
CA CYS A 305 17.18 -13.87 -21.50
C CYS A 305 18.42 -14.63 -21.02
N ASP A 306 18.80 -14.39 -19.77
CA ASP A 306 19.86 -15.16 -19.12
C ASP A 306 19.41 -16.56 -18.67
N ALA A 307 20.32 -17.32 -18.05
CA ALA A 307 20.01 -18.66 -17.54
C ALA A 307 18.89 -18.72 -16.48
N TYR A 308 18.50 -17.58 -15.91
CA TYR A 308 17.46 -17.43 -14.91
C TYR A 308 16.20 -16.74 -15.46
N CYS A 309 16.10 -16.61 -16.78
CA CYS A 309 15.01 -15.92 -17.48
C CYS A 309 14.91 -14.42 -17.15
N ASN A 310 15.99 -13.78 -16.72
CA ASN A 310 16.03 -12.32 -16.63
C ASN A 310 16.29 -11.73 -18.02
N ILE A 311 15.54 -10.67 -18.36
CA ILE A 311 15.72 -9.91 -19.59
C ILE A 311 16.48 -8.61 -19.32
N LEU A 312 17.26 -8.18 -20.31
CA LEU A 312 18.06 -6.95 -20.26
C LEU A 312 17.61 -5.97 -21.34
N LEU A 313 16.31 -5.75 -21.43
CA LEU A 313 15.64 -4.92 -22.44
C LEU A 313 14.90 -3.76 -21.78
N ASP A 314 14.73 -2.66 -22.52
CA ASP A 314 13.94 -1.53 -22.05
C ASP A 314 12.48 -1.96 -21.81
N PRO A 315 11.88 -1.72 -20.62
CA PRO A 315 10.49 -2.08 -20.35
C PRO A 315 9.48 -1.28 -21.19
N LEU A 316 9.89 -0.24 -21.92
CA LEU A 316 9.01 0.60 -22.74
C LEU A 316 7.85 1.18 -21.92
N PHE A 317 8.19 1.89 -20.84
CA PHE A 317 7.20 2.57 -20.01
C PHE A 317 6.55 3.74 -20.75
N ASN A 318 5.28 3.98 -20.42
CA ASN A 318 4.55 5.14 -20.89
C ASN A 318 4.79 6.33 -19.95
N ASP A 319 5.76 7.17 -20.30
CA ASP A 319 6.12 8.37 -19.52
C ASP A 319 5.02 9.46 -19.48
N SER A 320 3.93 9.30 -20.25
CA SER A 320 2.83 10.28 -20.30
C SER A 320 1.76 10.10 -19.22
N THR A 321 1.79 8.98 -18.48
CA THR A 321 0.84 8.69 -17.42
C THR A 321 1.25 9.34 -16.09
N GLU A 322 0.34 9.36 -15.12
CA GLU A 322 0.64 9.86 -13.77
C GLU A 322 1.69 9.01 -13.05
N THR A 323 1.69 7.69 -13.26
CA THR A 323 2.65 6.81 -12.58
C THR A 323 3.97 6.67 -13.32
N GLY A 324 3.97 6.87 -14.65
CA GLY A 324 5.14 6.80 -15.53
C GLY A 324 5.75 5.40 -15.64
N ILE A 325 4.99 4.34 -15.35
CA ILE A 325 5.50 2.96 -15.30
C ILE A 325 4.56 1.92 -15.90
N GLU A 326 3.46 2.35 -16.54
CA GLU A 326 2.57 1.50 -17.31
C GLU A 326 3.31 1.02 -18.57
N LEU A 327 3.16 -0.25 -18.92
CA LEU A 327 3.77 -0.83 -20.11
C LEU A 327 3.08 -0.32 -21.37
N THR A 328 3.84 -0.06 -22.43
CA THR A 328 3.31 0.24 -23.77
C THR A 328 3.09 -1.04 -24.59
N PRO A 329 2.23 -1.01 -25.63
CA PRO A 329 2.09 -2.12 -26.55
C PRO A 329 3.45 -2.51 -27.16
N GLY A 330 3.81 -3.79 -27.07
CA GLY A 330 5.11 -4.31 -27.55
C GLY A 330 6.23 -4.25 -26.52
N SER A 331 5.93 -3.89 -25.27
CA SER A 331 6.89 -4.04 -24.17
C SER A 331 7.37 -5.50 -24.03
N PRO A 332 8.69 -5.73 -23.86
CA PRO A 332 9.23 -7.05 -23.59
C PRO A 332 8.87 -7.58 -22.19
N CYS A 333 8.24 -6.76 -21.35
CA CYS A 333 7.78 -7.14 -20.02
C CYS A 333 6.39 -7.79 -20.03
N ILE A 334 5.67 -7.73 -21.16
CA ILE A 334 4.36 -8.36 -21.32
C ILE A 334 4.54 -9.86 -21.51
N ASP A 335 3.77 -10.67 -20.78
CA ASP A 335 3.77 -12.14 -20.78
C ASP A 335 5.16 -12.76 -20.49
N ALA A 336 6.04 -12.02 -19.80
CA ALA A 336 7.45 -12.38 -19.63
C ALA A 336 7.80 -12.96 -18.24
N GLY A 337 6.85 -12.99 -17.32
CA GLY A 337 7.00 -13.50 -15.96
C GLY A 337 7.12 -15.01 -15.87
N ASP A 338 7.35 -15.50 -14.65
CA ASP A 338 7.43 -16.93 -14.35
C ASP A 338 6.10 -17.64 -14.69
N PRO A 339 6.07 -18.59 -15.66
CA PRO A 339 4.84 -19.27 -16.08
C PRO A 339 4.17 -20.11 -14.97
N LEU A 340 4.86 -20.34 -13.84
CA LEU A 340 4.30 -21.02 -12.67
C LEU A 340 3.65 -20.06 -11.67
N SER A 341 3.74 -18.75 -11.89
CA SER A 341 3.04 -17.75 -11.07
C SER A 341 1.57 -17.65 -11.47
N SER A 342 0.76 -17.00 -10.62
CA SER A 342 -0.65 -16.75 -10.95
C SER A 342 -0.75 -15.86 -12.21
N PRO A 343 -1.64 -16.19 -13.16
CA PRO A 343 -1.82 -15.39 -14.37
C PRO A 343 -2.31 -13.98 -14.05
N ASP A 344 -2.19 -13.09 -15.02
CA ASP A 344 -2.75 -11.74 -14.91
C ASP A 344 -4.29 -11.76 -14.96
N PRO A 345 -4.97 -10.66 -14.59
CA PRO A 345 -6.42 -10.64 -14.47
C PRO A 345 -7.19 -10.95 -15.77
N ASP A 346 -6.57 -10.77 -16.93
CA ASP A 346 -7.13 -11.14 -18.23
C ASP A 346 -6.86 -12.60 -18.63
N GLY A 347 -6.14 -13.35 -17.78
CA GLY A 347 -5.78 -14.75 -17.98
C GLY A 347 -4.50 -14.97 -18.79
N SER A 348 -3.78 -13.90 -19.18
CA SER A 348 -2.51 -14.00 -19.86
C SER A 348 -1.40 -14.52 -18.95
N LEU A 349 -0.20 -14.73 -19.51
CA LEU A 349 0.95 -15.05 -18.68
C LEU A 349 1.30 -13.83 -17.82
N PRO A 350 1.90 -14.03 -16.64
CA PRO A 350 2.18 -12.93 -15.74
C PRO A 350 3.14 -11.92 -16.38
N ASP A 351 2.79 -10.64 -16.31
CA ASP A 351 3.66 -9.54 -16.69
C ASP A 351 4.76 -9.30 -15.65
N LEU A 352 5.87 -8.73 -16.10
CA LEU A 352 6.91 -8.24 -15.21
C LEU A 352 6.50 -6.90 -14.60
N GLY A 353 6.83 -6.72 -13.32
CA GLY A 353 6.64 -5.45 -12.61
C GLY A 353 5.36 -5.40 -11.78
N ALA A 354 5.09 -4.21 -11.25
CA ALA A 354 4.00 -3.96 -10.31
C ALA A 354 2.63 -3.75 -10.96
N LEU A 355 2.60 -3.38 -12.23
CA LEU A 355 1.38 -3.15 -13.01
C LEU A 355 1.37 -4.16 -14.17
N TRP A 356 0.24 -4.81 -14.38
CA TRP A 356 0.01 -5.60 -15.59
C TRP A 356 -0.42 -4.66 -16.73
N TYR A 357 -0.07 -5.04 -17.94
CA TYR A 357 -0.57 -4.48 -19.17
C TYR A 357 -1.96 -5.04 -19.43
N ALA A 358 -2.98 -4.18 -19.35
CA ALA A 358 -4.27 -4.47 -19.93
C ALA A 358 -4.29 -3.81 -21.32
N PRO A 359 -4.27 -4.54 -22.44
CA PRO A 359 -4.63 -3.93 -23.70
C PRO A 359 -6.02 -3.31 -23.53
N LEU A 360 -6.23 -2.10 -24.03
CA LEU A 360 -7.57 -1.52 -24.12
C LEU A 360 -8.42 -2.53 -24.89
N SER A 361 -9.21 -3.32 -24.17
CA SER A 361 -10.10 -4.28 -24.79
C SER A 361 -11.11 -3.45 -25.58
N VAL A 362 -11.25 -3.79 -26.85
CA VAL A 362 -12.42 -3.37 -27.61
C VAL A 362 -13.59 -4.08 -26.95
N ASN A 363 -14.35 -3.34 -26.12
CA ASN A 363 -15.66 -3.70 -25.57
C ASN A 363 -15.92 -5.20 -25.42
N GLU A 364 -15.43 -5.79 -24.34
CA GLU A 364 -16.28 -6.68 -23.57
C GLU A 364 -16.45 -6.03 -22.19
N ASP A 365 -17.70 -5.88 -21.75
CA ASP A 365 -18.12 -5.09 -20.60
C ASP A 365 -17.43 -5.52 -19.29
N HIS A 366 -16.21 -5.04 -19.05
CA HIS A 366 -15.55 -5.13 -17.77
C HIS A 366 -16.15 -4.08 -16.85
N VAL A 367 -17.09 -4.52 -16.02
CA VAL A 367 -17.66 -3.76 -14.91
C VAL A 367 -16.53 -3.44 -13.92
N GLU A 368 -16.05 -2.19 -13.91
CA GLU A 368 -15.30 -1.65 -12.78
C GLU A 368 -16.12 -1.88 -11.50
N LEU A 369 -15.59 -2.68 -10.57
CA LEU A 369 -16.23 -2.90 -9.27
C LEU A 369 -16.08 -1.62 -8.45
N PRO A 370 -17.18 -0.92 -8.11
CA PRO A 370 -17.07 0.32 -7.38
C PRO A 370 -16.74 0.10 -5.90
N ALA A 371 -16.08 1.08 -5.32
CA ALA A 371 -15.58 1.07 -3.95
C ALA A 371 -16.67 1.03 -2.87
N VAL A 372 -17.94 1.31 -3.22
CA VAL A 372 -19.09 1.37 -2.28
C VAL A 372 -20.32 0.75 -2.94
N ALA A 373 -21.17 0.09 -2.15
CA ALA A 373 -22.47 -0.36 -2.65
C ALA A 373 -23.35 0.85 -3.01
N MET A 374 -23.72 1.00 -4.28
CA MET A 374 -24.45 2.16 -4.79
C MET A 374 -25.65 1.73 -5.63
N LEU A 375 -26.83 2.25 -5.29
CA LEU A 375 -28.02 2.14 -6.14
C LEU A 375 -27.89 3.15 -7.29
N LEU A 376 -27.88 2.66 -8.52
CA LEU A 376 -27.78 3.46 -9.74
C LEU A 376 -29.14 4.04 -10.12
N PRO A 377 -29.19 5.13 -10.90
CA PRO A 377 -30.45 5.69 -11.38
C PRO A 377 -31.26 4.65 -12.16
N ALA A 378 -32.44 4.31 -11.64
CA ALA A 378 -33.45 3.53 -12.34
C ALA A 378 -33.72 4.07 -13.75
N TYR A 379 -33.75 3.17 -14.74
CA TYR A 379 -34.04 3.52 -16.13
C TYR A 379 -35.00 2.50 -16.77
N PRO A 380 -36.03 2.97 -17.49
CA PRO A 380 -36.48 4.36 -17.56
C PRO A 380 -37.03 4.86 -16.21
N ASN A 381 -36.96 6.16 -15.91
CA ASN A 381 -37.65 6.79 -14.79
C ASN A 381 -37.89 8.27 -15.11
N PRO A 382 -39.13 8.72 -15.39
CA PRO A 382 -40.40 8.01 -15.21
C PRO A 382 -40.56 6.78 -16.14
N PHE A 383 -41.39 5.80 -15.76
CA PHE A 383 -41.49 4.48 -16.43
C PHE A 383 -42.93 4.01 -16.66
N ASN A 384 -43.14 3.10 -17.62
CA ASN A 384 -44.44 2.46 -17.90
C ASN A 384 -44.26 1.07 -18.58
N PRO A 385 -44.77 -0.05 -18.01
CA PRO A 385 -45.00 -0.29 -16.59
C PRO A 385 -43.74 -0.81 -15.88
N ALA A 386 -42.60 -0.93 -16.57
CA ALA A 386 -41.39 -1.53 -16.03
C ALA A 386 -40.19 -0.56 -16.01
N THR A 387 -39.37 -0.66 -14.96
CA THR A 387 -38.08 0.02 -14.82
C THR A 387 -37.01 -1.00 -14.42
N THR A 388 -35.77 -0.75 -14.84
CA THR A 388 -34.62 -1.51 -14.37
C THR A 388 -33.98 -0.79 -13.20
N LEU A 389 -33.73 -1.53 -12.11
CA LEU A 389 -33.01 -1.09 -10.93
C LEU A 389 -31.66 -1.80 -10.92
N ALA A 390 -30.60 -1.02 -11.10
CA ALA A 390 -29.24 -1.52 -11.09
C ALA A 390 -28.53 -1.02 -9.82
N PHE A 391 -27.67 -1.86 -9.26
CA PHE A 391 -26.80 -1.47 -8.16
C PHE A 391 -25.47 -2.19 -8.28
N ASP A 392 -24.44 -1.57 -7.74
CA ASP A 392 -23.13 -2.17 -7.68
C ASP A 392 -22.84 -2.63 -6.25
N LEU A 393 -22.16 -3.78 -6.10
CA LEU A 393 -21.80 -4.38 -4.83
C LEU A 393 -20.28 -4.55 -4.72
N ALA A 394 -19.68 -3.90 -3.72
CA ALA A 394 -18.24 -3.85 -3.53
C ALA A 394 -17.63 -5.09 -2.83
N ARG A 395 -18.40 -5.76 -1.98
CA ARG A 395 -17.96 -6.91 -1.16
C ARG A 395 -19.08 -7.96 -1.09
N PRO A 396 -18.75 -9.27 -0.98
CA PRO A 396 -19.78 -10.28 -0.83
C PRO A 396 -20.56 -10.05 0.46
N GLY A 397 -21.89 -10.23 0.41
CA GLY A 397 -22.72 -10.04 1.61
C GLY A 397 -24.21 -10.09 1.35
N LEU A 398 -24.98 -10.00 2.43
CA LEU A 398 -26.44 -9.90 2.39
C LEU A 398 -26.88 -8.58 1.78
N VAL A 399 -27.77 -8.67 0.79
CA VAL A 399 -28.37 -7.55 0.05
C VAL A 399 -29.88 -7.70 0.04
N SER A 400 -30.59 -6.61 0.34
CA SER A 400 -32.04 -6.51 0.19
C SER A 400 -32.37 -5.32 -0.73
N LEU A 401 -33.09 -5.57 -1.82
CA LEU A 401 -33.65 -4.55 -2.70
C LEU A 401 -35.17 -4.67 -2.72
N LYS A 402 -35.84 -3.62 -2.23
CA LYS A 402 -37.30 -3.58 -2.05
C LYS A 402 -37.90 -2.30 -2.59
N VAL A 403 -39.18 -2.33 -2.96
CA VAL A 403 -39.93 -1.18 -3.45
C VAL A 403 -41.07 -0.85 -2.49
N PHE A 404 -41.22 0.43 -2.16
CA PHE A 404 -42.23 0.94 -1.22
C PHE A 404 -43.09 2.03 -1.87
N ASP A 405 -44.35 2.14 -1.43
CA ASP A 405 -45.20 3.30 -1.76
C ASP A 405 -44.94 4.51 -0.84
N LEU A 406 -45.64 5.62 -1.08
CA LEU A 406 -45.53 6.85 -0.26
C LEU A 406 -45.92 6.66 1.22
N LEU A 407 -46.69 5.62 1.54
CA LEU A 407 -47.10 5.30 2.91
C LEU A 407 -46.11 4.32 3.58
N GLY A 408 -45.04 3.93 2.89
CA GLY A 408 -44.05 2.98 3.38
C GLY A 408 -44.51 1.52 3.31
N ARG A 409 -45.60 1.21 2.58
CA ARG A 409 -46.03 -0.17 2.36
C ARG A 409 -45.10 -0.84 1.35
N GLU A 410 -44.64 -2.03 1.68
CA GLU A 410 -43.82 -2.85 0.79
C GLU A 410 -44.67 -3.32 -0.39
N MET A 411 -44.29 -2.88 -1.60
CA MET A 411 -44.98 -3.21 -2.84
C MET A 411 -44.32 -4.38 -3.57
N ALA A 412 -43.01 -4.55 -3.41
CA ALA A 412 -42.27 -5.66 -3.99
C ALA A 412 -40.94 -5.91 -3.26
N VAL A 413 -40.53 -7.17 -3.19
CA VAL A 413 -39.16 -7.59 -2.86
C VAL A 413 -38.52 -8.10 -4.14
N LEU A 414 -37.53 -7.37 -4.66
CA LEU A 414 -36.85 -7.74 -5.90
C LEU A 414 -35.66 -8.66 -5.63
N LEU A 415 -35.05 -8.52 -4.46
CA LEU A 415 -33.94 -9.34 -4.00
C LEU A 415 -33.88 -9.34 -2.48
N ASN A 416 -33.60 -10.49 -1.89
CA ASN A 416 -33.22 -10.63 -0.48
C ASN A 416 -32.33 -11.88 -0.32
N GLY A 417 -31.01 -11.69 -0.29
CA GLY A 417 -30.06 -12.81 -0.25
C GLY A 417 -28.61 -12.39 -0.27
N SER A 418 -27.70 -13.36 -0.21
CA SER A 418 -26.25 -13.12 -0.28
C SER A 418 -25.79 -13.05 -1.74
N LEU A 419 -25.07 -12.01 -2.11
CA LEU A 419 -24.53 -11.82 -3.46
C LEU A 419 -23.01 -11.71 -3.45
N GLN A 420 -22.39 -12.06 -4.58
CA GLN A 420 -20.98 -11.80 -4.86
C GLN A 420 -20.79 -10.35 -5.34
N PRO A 421 -19.58 -9.76 -5.18
CA PRO A 421 -19.26 -8.45 -5.73
C PRO A 421 -19.58 -8.37 -7.22
N GLY A 422 -20.04 -7.22 -7.69
CA GLY A 422 -20.45 -7.04 -9.07
C GLY A 422 -21.57 -6.02 -9.26
N ARG A 423 -21.83 -5.70 -10.53
CA ARG A 423 -23.05 -4.99 -10.94
C ARG A 423 -24.20 -5.98 -11.03
N HIS A 424 -25.30 -5.66 -10.38
CA HIS A 424 -26.53 -6.43 -10.38
C HIS A 424 -27.65 -5.58 -10.95
N SER A 425 -28.53 -6.19 -11.72
CA SER A 425 -29.63 -5.50 -12.39
C SER A 425 -30.90 -6.33 -12.28
N LEU A 426 -31.96 -5.71 -11.77
CA LEU A 426 -33.26 -6.35 -11.55
C LEU A 426 -34.34 -5.47 -12.16
N GLN A 427 -35.25 -6.08 -12.90
CA GLN A 427 -36.40 -5.37 -13.45
C GLN A 427 -37.55 -5.40 -12.44
N TRP A 428 -38.16 -4.24 -12.19
CA TRP A 428 -39.43 -4.15 -11.51
C TRP A 428 -40.55 -3.91 -12.53
N ASN A 429 -41.45 -4.87 -12.67
CA ASN A 429 -42.68 -4.73 -13.47
C ASN A 429 -43.83 -4.32 -12.54
N ALA A 430 -44.33 -3.10 -12.72
CA ALA A 430 -45.35 -2.49 -11.88
C ALA A 430 -46.73 -2.42 -12.58
N ALA A 431 -47.03 -3.34 -13.51
CA ALA A 431 -48.28 -3.35 -14.26
C ALA A 431 -49.55 -3.34 -13.38
N GLU A 432 -49.48 -3.98 -12.21
CA GLU A 432 -50.59 -4.05 -11.25
C GLU A 432 -50.58 -2.89 -10.23
N ALA A 433 -49.56 -2.03 -10.23
CA ALA A 433 -49.45 -0.91 -9.32
C ALA A 433 -50.22 0.34 -9.84
N PRO A 434 -50.80 1.17 -8.96
CA PRO A 434 -51.34 2.48 -9.33
C PRO A 434 -50.27 3.43 -9.90
N ALA A 435 -50.63 4.34 -10.82
CA ALA A 435 -49.71 5.41 -11.22
C ALA A 435 -49.36 6.28 -10.00
N GLY A 436 -48.09 6.66 -9.85
CA GLY A 436 -47.67 7.38 -8.66
C GLY A 436 -46.17 7.32 -8.37
N THR A 437 -45.80 7.82 -7.19
CA THR A 437 -44.42 7.83 -6.70
C THR A 437 -44.16 6.61 -5.82
N TYR A 438 -43.01 5.98 -6.05
CA TYR A 438 -42.50 4.85 -5.27
C TYR A 438 -41.04 5.09 -4.85
N PHE A 439 -40.52 4.29 -3.93
CA PHE A 439 -39.13 4.32 -3.52
C PHE A 439 -38.52 2.93 -3.60
N ALA A 440 -37.45 2.78 -4.37
CA ALA A 440 -36.58 1.60 -4.30
C ALA A 440 -35.55 1.81 -3.19
N VAL A 441 -35.42 0.85 -2.29
CA VAL A 441 -34.50 0.88 -1.15
C VAL A 441 -33.55 -0.30 -1.24
N LEU A 442 -32.25 0.01 -1.29
CA LEU A 442 -31.16 -0.96 -1.26
C LEU A 442 -30.53 -0.95 0.14
N GLU A 443 -30.46 -2.11 0.76
CA GLU A 443 -29.83 -2.34 2.06
C GLU A 443 -28.73 -3.40 1.94
N THR A 444 -27.53 -3.05 2.41
CA THR A 444 -26.37 -3.94 2.51
C THR A 444 -25.71 -3.75 3.89
N ALA A 445 -24.64 -4.52 4.17
CA ALA A 445 -23.89 -4.40 5.43
C ALA A 445 -23.29 -2.99 5.62
N GLY A 446 -24.01 -2.13 6.35
CA GLY A 446 -23.58 -0.77 6.71
C GLY A 446 -24.01 0.34 5.74
N VAL A 447 -24.73 0.03 4.65
CA VAL A 447 -25.22 1.03 3.69
C VAL A 447 -26.71 0.85 3.41
N ARG A 448 -27.45 1.96 3.47
CA ARG A 448 -28.88 2.03 3.10
C ARG A 448 -29.08 3.22 2.17
N THR A 449 -29.52 2.95 0.95
CA THR A 449 -29.79 4.00 -0.06
C THR A 449 -31.21 3.87 -0.59
N ALA A 450 -31.80 4.99 -0.99
CA ALA A 450 -33.15 5.02 -1.55
C ALA A 450 -33.20 5.90 -2.79
N GLN A 451 -33.97 5.48 -3.79
CA GLN A 451 -34.21 6.23 -5.02
C GLN A 451 -35.71 6.37 -5.28
N LYS A 452 -36.14 7.58 -5.63
CA LYS A 452 -37.50 7.87 -6.07
C LYS A 452 -37.77 7.31 -7.48
N LEU A 453 -38.89 6.63 -7.65
CA LEU A 453 -39.42 6.11 -8.92
C LEU A 453 -40.76 6.78 -9.24
N LEU A 454 -40.99 7.10 -10.51
CA LEU A 454 -42.25 7.66 -10.99
C LEU A 454 -42.89 6.74 -12.04
N LEU A 455 -43.97 6.04 -11.64
CA LEU A 455 -44.76 5.18 -12.53
C LEU A 455 -45.80 6.03 -13.27
N LEU A 456 -45.71 6.02 -14.59
CA LEU A 456 -46.70 6.54 -15.53
C LEU A 456 -47.58 5.39 -16.03
N LYS A 457 -48.83 5.68 -16.38
CA LYS A 457 -49.74 4.73 -17.05
C LYS A 457 -50.03 5.16 -18.46
#